data_AF-A0A7K3XFP1-F1
#
_entry.id   AF-A0A7K3XFP1-F1
#
_cell.length_a   1.000
_cell.length_b   1.000
_cell.length_c   1.000
_cell.angle_alpha   90.00
_cell.angle_beta   90.00
_cell.angle_gamma   90.00
#
_symmetry.space_group_name_H-M   'P 1'
#
loop_
_entity.id
_entity.type
_entity.pdbx_description
1 polymer ?
#
loop_
_entity_poly.entity_id
_entity_poly.type
_entity_poly.pdbx_seq_one_letter_code
_entity_poly.pdbx_strand_id
1 'polypeptide(L)'
;MIRSFQNKTFPMLVFLLLAACTGTKNLPKGEKLYTGAEIKIESAEKVNKKFIKTVAATGFRPSPNKKILGMRPKLWMYNTAGEAPKGKIKKWLHKNGEAPVLMRHVKPGVTSEIIDAKLFNIGIFKSFTESKIVEKKHTFNVIYTSHVHTPFVVKDLIYDISDDSLSRLILTEKDKSIIKAGDDYNLEKLRAERMRIDDVLKNHGYFYFNPDYLLF
;
A
#
# COMPACT_ATOMS: atom_id res chain seq x y z
N MET A 1 -47.15 19.87 -25.63
CA MET A 1 -46.30 19.69 -24.43
C MET A 1 -45.53 18.37 -24.38
N ILE A 2 -45.54 17.53 -25.44
CA ILE A 2 -45.02 16.14 -25.39
C ILE A 2 -43.53 16.03 -25.85
N ARG A 3 -43.01 17.00 -26.60
CA ARG A 3 -41.63 16.97 -27.16
C ARG A 3 -40.50 17.24 -26.14
N SER A 4 -40.80 17.85 -25.00
CA SER A 4 -39.80 18.18 -23.96
C SER A 4 -39.32 16.95 -23.17
N PHE A 5 -40.18 15.95 -23.01
CA PHE A 5 -39.88 14.77 -22.20
C PHE A 5 -38.92 13.80 -22.92
N GLN A 6 -39.06 13.63 -24.23
CA GLN A 6 -38.19 12.74 -25.02
C GLN A 6 -36.72 13.21 -25.11
N ASN A 7 -36.48 14.54 -25.03
CA ASN A 7 -35.12 15.09 -25.07
C ASN A 7 -34.34 14.96 -23.75
N LYS A 8 -35.03 14.78 -22.61
CA LYS A 8 -34.37 14.55 -21.30
C LYS A 8 -34.13 13.07 -21.02
N THR A 9 -34.96 12.18 -21.57
CA THR A 9 -34.79 10.73 -21.44
C THR A 9 -33.63 10.19 -22.28
N PHE A 10 -33.34 10.80 -23.44
CA PHE A 10 -32.24 10.37 -24.32
C PHE A 10 -30.83 10.50 -23.69
N PRO A 11 -30.41 11.64 -23.11
CA PRO A 11 -29.11 11.73 -22.43
C PRO A 11 -29.02 10.85 -21.17
N MET A 12 -30.14 10.63 -20.48
CA MET A 12 -30.22 9.70 -19.34
C MET A 12 -30.00 8.25 -19.78
N LEU A 13 -30.58 7.84 -20.91
CA LEU A 13 -30.39 6.51 -21.49
C LEU A 13 -28.94 6.28 -21.98
N VAL A 14 -28.33 7.30 -22.59
CA VAL A 14 -26.91 7.27 -23.01
C VAL A 14 -25.99 7.14 -21.79
N PHE A 15 -26.28 7.83 -20.69
CA PHE A 15 -25.52 7.72 -19.44
C PHE A 15 -25.66 6.32 -18.81
N LEU A 16 -26.86 5.73 -18.86
CA LEU A 16 -27.11 4.34 -18.43
C LEU A 16 -26.37 3.31 -19.29
N LEU A 17 -26.27 3.52 -20.61
CA LEU A 17 -25.54 2.63 -21.53
C LEU A 17 -24.02 2.72 -21.35
N LEU A 18 -23.49 3.91 -21.04
CA LEU A 18 -22.06 4.09 -20.73
C LEU A 18 -21.67 3.44 -19.39
N ALA A 19 -22.57 3.41 -18.41
CA ALA A 19 -22.33 2.76 -17.12
C ALA A 19 -22.16 1.23 -17.20
N ALA A 20 -22.63 0.58 -18.28
CA ALA A 20 -22.56 -0.87 -18.45
C ALA A 20 -21.18 -1.37 -18.95
N CYS A 21 -20.28 -0.47 -19.37
CA CYS A 21 -18.97 -0.86 -19.90
C CYS A 21 -17.95 -1.15 -18.77
N THR A 22 -18.03 -2.36 -18.22
CA THR A 22 -17.15 -2.84 -17.14
C THR A 22 -15.73 -3.20 -17.60
N GLY A 23 -15.51 -3.30 -18.92
CA GLY A 23 -14.22 -3.64 -19.54
C GLY A 23 -13.81 -5.11 -19.42
N THR A 24 -14.65 -5.99 -18.85
CA THR A 24 -14.33 -7.41 -18.58
C THR A 24 -14.74 -8.39 -19.66
N LYS A 25 -15.41 -7.93 -20.73
CA LYS A 25 -15.93 -8.79 -21.82
C LYS A 25 -14.82 -9.50 -22.61
N ASN A 26 -13.63 -8.90 -22.71
CA ASN A 26 -12.53 -9.38 -23.55
C ASN A 26 -11.38 -10.00 -22.73
N LEU A 27 -11.66 -10.52 -21.54
CA LEU A 27 -10.64 -11.24 -20.78
C LEU A 27 -10.36 -12.61 -21.43
N PRO A 28 -9.13 -13.14 -21.31
CA PRO A 28 -8.83 -14.50 -21.75
C PRO A 28 -9.80 -15.51 -21.12
N LYS A 29 -10.07 -16.63 -21.82
CA LYS A 29 -10.99 -17.66 -21.33
C LYS A 29 -10.53 -18.20 -19.97
N GLY A 30 -11.44 -18.25 -19.01
CA GLY A 30 -11.19 -18.76 -17.65
C GLY A 30 -10.54 -17.75 -16.70
N GLU A 31 -10.08 -16.59 -17.20
CA GLU A 31 -9.43 -15.57 -16.37
C GLU A 31 -10.42 -14.60 -15.71
N LYS A 32 -10.02 -14.09 -14.53
CA LYS A 32 -10.79 -13.09 -13.77
C LYS A 32 -9.95 -11.84 -13.56
N LEU A 33 -10.60 -10.68 -13.68
CA LEU A 33 -9.95 -9.39 -13.45
C LEU A 33 -9.86 -9.08 -11.95
N TYR A 34 -8.66 -8.72 -11.50
CA TYR A 34 -8.42 -8.26 -10.14
C TYR A 34 -9.03 -6.87 -9.92
N THR A 35 -9.81 -6.74 -8.86
CA THR A 35 -10.56 -5.51 -8.56
C THR A 35 -10.07 -4.77 -7.33
N GLY A 36 -9.02 -5.27 -6.70
CA GLY A 36 -8.40 -4.68 -5.52
C GLY A 36 -8.47 -5.60 -4.31
N ALA A 37 -8.03 -5.04 -3.19
CA ALA A 37 -7.97 -5.71 -1.92
C ALA A 37 -8.77 -4.95 -0.87
N GLU A 38 -9.28 -5.69 0.11
CA GLU A 38 -9.87 -5.18 1.34
C GLU A 38 -9.04 -5.67 2.52
N ILE A 39 -8.91 -4.85 3.57
CA ILE A 39 -8.24 -5.22 4.82
C ILE A 39 -9.22 -5.19 5.99
N LYS A 40 -9.28 -6.31 6.71
CA LYS A 40 -9.97 -6.48 7.99
C LYS A 40 -8.94 -6.60 9.10
N ILE A 41 -9.26 -6.00 10.25
CA ILE A 41 -8.40 -5.99 11.42
C ILE A 41 -9.14 -6.69 12.55
N GLU A 42 -8.56 -7.78 13.02
CA GLU A 42 -9.03 -8.55 14.17
C GLU A 42 -8.04 -8.38 15.32
N SER A 43 -8.56 -8.05 16.49
CA SER A 43 -7.76 -7.85 17.70
C SER A 43 -8.64 -8.07 18.92
N ALA A 44 -8.07 -8.71 19.95
CA ALA A 44 -8.68 -8.81 21.26
C ALA A 44 -8.61 -7.48 22.04
N GLU A 45 -7.68 -6.59 21.66
CA GLU A 45 -7.38 -5.35 22.35
C GLU A 45 -7.96 -4.13 21.61
N LYS A 46 -8.05 -2.99 22.31
CA LYS A 46 -8.47 -1.73 21.72
C LYS A 46 -7.32 -1.11 20.92
N VAL A 47 -7.35 -1.31 19.60
CA VAL A 47 -6.34 -0.79 18.68
C VAL A 47 -6.87 0.32 17.76
N ASN A 48 -5.97 1.17 17.25
CA ASN A 48 -6.30 2.16 16.22
C ASN A 48 -6.48 1.50 14.84
N LYS A 49 -7.65 0.90 14.61
CA LYS A 49 -7.96 0.16 13.37
C LYS A 49 -7.79 1.02 12.12
N LYS A 50 -8.09 2.32 12.16
CA LYS A 50 -7.96 3.22 10.99
C LYS A 50 -6.50 3.37 10.58
N PHE A 51 -5.61 3.64 11.53
CA PHE A 51 -4.18 3.77 11.29
C PHE A 51 -3.58 2.45 10.78
N ILE A 52 -3.87 1.33 11.44
CA ILE A 52 -3.37 0.01 11.06
C ILE A 52 -3.80 -0.35 9.63
N LYS A 53 -5.07 -0.11 9.27
CA LYS A 53 -5.54 -0.33 7.89
C LYS A 53 -4.78 0.49 6.86
N THR A 54 -4.47 1.75 7.16
CA THR A 54 -3.68 2.60 6.26
C THR A 54 -2.28 2.03 6.06
N VAL A 55 -1.61 1.62 7.14
CA VAL A 55 -0.26 1.03 7.07
C VAL A 55 -0.28 -0.29 6.29
N ALA A 56 -1.19 -1.21 6.61
CA ALA A 56 -1.36 -2.48 5.89
C ALA A 56 -1.64 -2.27 4.39
N ALA A 57 -2.52 -1.32 4.04
CA ALA A 57 -2.86 -1.04 2.65
C ALA A 57 -1.66 -0.59 1.79
N THR A 58 -0.59 -0.05 2.39
CA THR A 58 0.65 0.27 1.65
C THR A 58 1.32 -0.97 1.06
N GLY A 59 1.08 -2.14 1.65
CA GLY A 59 1.59 -3.44 1.20
C GLY A 59 0.83 -4.06 0.03
N PHE A 60 -0.35 -3.55 -0.34
CA PHE A 60 -1.20 -4.17 -1.36
C PHE A 60 -0.54 -4.22 -2.73
N ARG A 61 -0.23 -5.43 -3.22
CA ARG A 61 0.27 -5.66 -4.57
C ARG A 61 -0.42 -6.85 -5.24
N PRO A 62 -0.57 -6.84 -6.58
CA PRO A 62 -0.43 -5.68 -7.47
C PRO A 62 -1.56 -4.65 -7.26
N SER A 63 -1.46 -3.46 -7.86
CA SER A 63 -2.56 -2.49 -7.88
C SER A 63 -3.60 -2.87 -8.94
N PRO A 64 -4.91 -2.75 -8.67
CA PRO A 64 -5.94 -3.03 -9.68
C PRO A 64 -5.99 -1.95 -10.75
N ASN A 65 -6.53 -2.29 -11.93
CA ASN A 65 -6.82 -1.31 -12.98
C ASN A 65 -7.71 -0.18 -12.45
N LYS A 66 -7.31 1.07 -12.73
CA LYS A 66 -7.99 2.26 -12.20
C LYS A 66 -9.44 2.35 -12.69
N LYS A 67 -10.34 2.69 -11.77
CA LYS A 67 -11.74 3.02 -12.08
C LYS A 67 -11.93 4.54 -12.13
N ILE A 68 -12.65 5.03 -13.13
CA ILE A 68 -13.13 6.41 -13.23
C ILE A 68 -14.64 6.34 -13.38
N LEU A 69 -15.38 6.87 -12.40
CA LEU A 69 -16.85 6.83 -12.36
C LEU A 69 -17.44 5.42 -12.57
N GLY A 70 -16.80 4.39 -11.97
CA GLY A 70 -17.22 2.99 -12.10
C GLY A 70 -16.73 2.27 -13.38
N MET A 71 -16.30 3.02 -14.40
CA MET A 71 -15.75 2.48 -15.65
C MET A 71 -14.24 2.25 -15.56
N ARG A 72 -13.69 1.43 -16.45
CA ARG A 72 -12.24 1.21 -16.61
C ARG A 72 -11.76 1.60 -18.01
N PRO A 73 -11.68 2.90 -18.33
CA PRO A 73 -11.39 3.37 -19.68
C PRO A 73 -10.04 2.87 -20.22
N LYS A 74 -8.99 2.85 -19.38
CA LYS A 74 -7.66 2.37 -19.79
C LYS A 74 -7.66 0.87 -20.12
N LEU A 75 -8.35 0.07 -19.31
CA LEU A 75 -8.52 -1.35 -19.58
C LEU A 75 -9.30 -1.57 -20.89
N TRP A 76 -10.37 -0.79 -21.09
CA TRP A 76 -11.14 -0.84 -22.33
C TRP A 76 -10.29 -0.49 -23.56
N MET A 77 -9.46 0.56 -23.48
CA MET A 77 -8.55 0.95 -24.57
C MET A 77 -7.59 -0.19 -24.92
N TYR A 78 -6.99 -0.83 -23.91
CA TYR A 78 -6.09 -1.97 -24.08
C TYR A 78 -6.82 -3.15 -24.75
N ASN A 79 -7.96 -3.55 -24.20
CA ASN A 79 -8.77 -4.66 -24.69
C ASN A 79 -9.34 -4.42 -26.10
N THR A 80 -9.52 -3.16 -26.51
CA THR A 80 -9.98 -2.78 -27.86
C THR A 80 -8.84 -2.79 -28.87
N ALA A 81 -7.63 -2.45 -28.43
CA ALA A 81 -6.44 -2.50 -29.28
C ALA A 81 -6.04 -3.94 -29.64
N GLY A 82 -6.24 -4.88 -28.71
CA GLY A 82 -5.81 -6.28 -28.81
C GLY A 82 -4.30 -6.45 -28.58
N GLU A 83 -3.85 -7.70 -28.44
CA GLU A 83 -2.45 -8.03 -28.12
C GLU A 83 -1.46 -7.64 -29.23
N ALA A 84 -1.90 -7.68 -30.50
CA ALA A 84 -1.10 -7.32 -31.67
C ALA A 84 -1.75 -6.15 -32.44
N PRO A 85 -1.65 -4.90 -31.93
CA PRO A 85 -2.37 -3.76 -32.50
C PRO A 85 -1.83 -3.37 -33.88
N LYS A 86 -2.69 -3.44 -34.90
CA LYS A 86 -2.41 -2.99 -36.28
C LYS A 86 -3.02 -1.61 -36.55
N GLY A 87 -2.25 -0.74 -37.21
CA GLY A 87 -2.68 0.63 -37.55
C GLY A 87 -2.42 1.67 -36.44
N LYS A 88 -2.41 2.96 -36.81
CA LYS A 88 -2.05 4.08 -35.91
C LYS A 88 -2.99 4.19 -34.70
N ILE A 89 -4.30 4.03 -34.91
CA ILE A 89 -5.32 4.18 -33.85
C ILE A 89 -5.19 3.06 -32.80
N LYS A 90 -5.11 1.79 -33.20
CA LYS A 90 -4.96 0.68 -32.24
C LYS A 90 -3.64 0.75 -31.48
N LYS A 91 -2.56 1.16 -32.13
CA LYS A 91 -1.28 1.39 -31.44
C LYS A 91 -1.38 2.51 -30.40
N TRP A 92 -2.07 3.59 -30.72
CA TRP A 92 -2.36 4.67 -29.77
C TRP A 92 -3.21 4.18 -28.59
N LEU A 93 -4.27 3.39 -28.84
CA LEU A 93 -5.11 2.81 -27.79
C LEU A 93 -4.31 1.86 -26.89
N HIS A 94 -3.49 0.97 -27.46
CA HIS A 94 -2.66 0.05 -26.70
C HIS A 94 -1.65 0.79 -25.81
N LYS A 95 -1.01 1.84 -26.36
CA LYS A 95 -0.03 2.67 -25.63
C LYS A 95 -0.65 3.43 -24.46
N ASN A 96 -1.88 3.91 -24.60
CA ASN A 96 -2.57 4.69 -23.56
C ASN A 96 -3.46 3.82 -22.64
N GLY A 97 -3.63 2.55 -22.99
CA GLY A 97 -4.37 1.57 -22.21
C GLY A 97 -3.56 0.96 -21.08
N GLU A 98 -4.20 0.10 -20.30
CA GLU A 98 -3.58 -0.66 -19.22
C GLU A 98 -4.00 -2.13 -19.35
N ALA A 99 -3.02 -3.04 -19.33
CA ALA A 99 -3.29 -4.46 -19.41
C ALA A 99 -4.14 -4.94 -18.22
N PRO A 100 -4.98 -5.98 -18.41
CA PRO A 100 -5.75 -6.54 -17.31
C PRO A 100 -4.83 -7.15 -16.24
N VAL A 101 -5.09 -6.82 -14.98
CA VAL A 101 -4.47 -7.53 -13.85
C VAL A 101 -5.27 -8.80 -13.60
N LEU A 102 -4.70 -9.94 -14.01
CA LEU A 102 -5.34 -11.25 -13.99
C LEU A 102 -5.04 -12.00 -12.69
N MET A 103 -5.86 -13.02 -12.41
CA MET A 103 -5.77 -13.81 -11.18
C MET A 103 -4.41 -14.48 -11.01
N ARG A 104 -3.84 -15.04 -12.09
CA ARG A 104 -2.49 -15.62 -12.09
C ARG A 104 -1.37 -14.64 -11.71
N HIS A 105 -1.58 -13.33 -11.83
CA HIS A 105 -0.59 -12.31 -11.49
C HIS A 105 -0.66 -11.87 -10.02
N VAL A 106 -1.71 -12.27 -9.30
CA VAL A 106 -1.90 -11.92 -7.90
C VAL A 106 -1.40 -13.07 -7.04
N LYS A 107 -0.49 -12.77 -6.11
CA LYS A 107 0.06 -13.73 -5.14
C LYS A 107 -0.36 -13.30 -3.73
N PRO A 108 -1.54 -13.70 -3.24
CA PRO A 108 -2.06 -13.25 -1.96
C PRO A 108 -1.13 -13.53 -0.77
N GLY A 109 -0.50 -14.71 -0.72
CA GLY A 109 0.45 -15.05 0.36
C GLY A 109 1.64 -14.10 0.45
N VAL A 110 2.23 -13.73 -0.70
CA VAL A 110 3.33 -12.74 -0.72
C VAL A 110 2.85 -11.38 -0.24
N THR A 111 1.65 -10.96 -0.65
CA THR A 111 1.08 -9.70 -0.18
C THR A 111 0.76 -9.73 1.33
N SER A 112 0.33 -10.87 1.87
CA SER A 112 0.19 -11.07 3.33
C SER A 112 1.51 -10.85 4.06
N GLU A 113 2.61 -11.46 3.59
CA GLU A 113 3.94 -11.29 4.19
C GLU A 113 4.41 -9.82 4.14
N ILE A 114 4.13 -9.11 3.04
CA ILE A 114 4.43 -7.68 2.94
C ILE A 114 3.59 -6.89 3.96
N ILE A 115 2.31 -7.21 4.13
CA ILE A 115 1.45 -6.57 5.14
C ILE A 115 2.04 -6.81 6.55
N ASP A 116 2.40 -8.06 6.86
CA ASP A 116 2.97 -8.41 8.16
C ASP A 116 4.28 -7.65 8.41
N ALA A 117 5.15 -7.53 7.40
CA ALA A 117 6.36 -6.70 7.50
C ALA A 117 6.06 -5.20 7.72
N LYS A 118 4.99 -4.66 7.11
CA LYS A 118 4.57 -3.28 7.36
C LYS A 118 4.04 -3.07 8.79
N LEU A 119 3.32 -4.05 9.34
CA LEU A 119 2.83 -4.03 10.71
C LEU A 119 3.97 -4.17 11.71
N PHE A 120 4.96 -5.02 11.41
CA PHE A 120 6.18 -5.16 12.20
C PHE A 120 6.91 -3.82 12.37
N ASN A 121 7.00 -3.02 11.29
CA ASN A 121 7.68 -1.72 11.32
C ASN A 121 7.02 -0.68 12.25
N ILE A 122 5.78 -0.90 12.66
CA ILE A 122 5.04 -0.02 13.59
C ILE A 122 4.80 -0.69 14.95
N GLY A 123 5.58 -1.71 15.29
CA GLY A 123 5.57 -2.30 16.62
C GLY A 123 4.53 -3.38 16.85
N ILE A 124 3.77 -3.76 15.83
CA ILE A 124 2.82 -4.87 15.92
C ILE A 124 3.57 -6.15 15.55
N PHE A 125 4.36 -6.64 16.49
CA PHE A 125 5.18 -7.83 16.29
C PHE A 125 4.35 -9.11 16.33
N LYS A 126 4.81 -10.17 15.66
CA LYS A 126 4.11 -11.47 15.61
C LYS A 126 2.65 -11.39 15.13
N SER A 127 2.26 -10.33 14.42
CA SER A 127 1.01 -10.32 13.65
C SER A 127 1.13 -11.30 12.49
N PHE A 128 -0.02 -11.82 12.06
CA PHE A 128 -0.10 -12.58 10.82
C PHE A 128 -1.33 -12.15 10.03
N THR A 129 -1.23 -12.25 8.71
CA THR A 129 -2.29 -11.83 7.80
C THR A 129 -2.75 -12.99 6.94
N GLU A 130 -4.00 -13.40 7.13
CA GLU A 130 -4.65 -14.39 6.27
C GLU A 130 -5.16 -13.72 4.98
N SER A 131 -5.25 -14.49 3.90
CA SER A 131 -5.81 -14.01 2.65
C SER A 131 -6.92 -14.93 2.13
N LYS A 132 -8.01 -14.32 1.67
CA LYS A 132 -9.16 -15.02 1.09
C LYS A 132 -9.51 -14.41 -0.25
N ILE A 133 -9.52 -15.24 -1.29
CA ILE A 133 -9.98 -14.84 -2.62
C ILE A 133 -11.51 -14.88 -2.65
N VAL A 134 -12.12 -13.78 -3.09
CA VAL A 134 -13.56 -13.68 -3.32
C VAL A 134 -13.79 -13.50 -4.80
N GLU A 135 -14.39 -14.51 -5.41
CA GLU A 135 -14.62 -14.55 -6.85
C GLU A 135 -16.06 -14.16 -7.20
N LYS A 136 -16.19 -13.48 -8.33
CA LYS A 136 -17.45 -13.21 -9.04
C LYS A 136 -17.35 -13.78 -10.45
N LYS A 137 -18.38 -13.58 -11.27
CA LYS A 137 -18.46 -14.11 -12.64
C LYS A 137 -17.23 -13.78 -13.50
N HIS A 138 -16.77 -12.51 -13.48
CA HIS A 138 -15.67 -12.02 -14.33
C HIS A 138 -14.55 -11.30 -13.57
N THR A 139 -14.65 -11.25 -12.24
CA THR A 139 -13.77 -10.46 -11.40
C THR A 139 -13.46 -11.20 -10.11
N PHE A 140 -12.40 -10.81 -9.44
CA PHE A 140 -12.14 -11.24 -8.07
C PHE A 140 -11.55 -10.09 -7.25
N ASN A 141 -11.63 -10.20 -5.93
CA ASN A 141 -10.93 -9.37 -4.97
C ASN A 141 -10.29 -10.27 -3.91
N VAL A 142 -9.33 -9.72 -3.17
CA VAL A 142 -8.71 -10.42 -2.04
C VAL A 142 -9.10 -9.71 -0.76
N ILE A 143 -9.59 -10.47 0.21
CA ILE A 143 -9.80 -9.97 1.57
C ILE A 143 -8.60 -10.44 2.39
N TYR A 144 -7.85 -9.49 2.93
CA TYR A 144 -6.81 -9.75 3.91
C TYR A 144 -7.38 -9.54 5.31
N THR A 145 -7.11 -10.47 6.22
CA THR A 145 -7.51 -10.38 7.62
C THR A 145 -6.24 -10.40 8.46
N SER A 146 -5.86 -9.24 9.01
CA SER A 146 -4.69 -9.15 9.89
C SER A 146 -5.12 -9.31 11.34
N HIS A 147 -4.48 -10.26 12.02
CA HIS A 147 -4.64 -10.49 13.45
C HIS A 147 -3.54 -9.73 14.18
N VAL A 148 -3.94 -8.76 15.00
CA VAL A 148 -3.04 -7.79 15.61
C VAL A 148 -3.31 -7.61 17.10
N HIS A 149 -2.33 -7.06 17.80
CA HIS A 149 -2.43 -6.59 19.18
C HIS A 149 -2.01 -5.10 19.23
N THR A 150 -2.02 -4.50 20.42
CA THR A 150 -1.54 -3.11 20.59
C THR A 150 -0.03 -3.00 20.27
N PRO A 151 0.43 -1.96 19.55
CA PRO A 151 1.85 -1.79 19.28
C PRO A 151 2.70 -1.87 20.55
N PHE A 152 3.85 -2.53 20.46
CA PHE A 152 4.84 -2.48 21.54
C PHE A 152 5.29 -1.05 21.77
N VAL A 153 5.51 -0.72 23.05
CA VAL A 153 5.91 0.62 23.50
C VAL A 153 7.38 0.60 23.88
N VAL A 154 8.10 1.67 23.56
CA VAL A 154 9.48 1.88 24.01
C VAL A 154 9.47 2.11 25.52
N LYS A 155 10.07 1.19 26.28
CA LYS A 155 10.14 1.30 27.73
C LYS A 155 11.18 2.33 28.17
N ASP A 156 12.43 2.12 27.78
CA ASP A 156 13.57 2.93 28.17
C ASP A 156 14.50 3.10 26.97
N LEU A 157 15.26 4.21 26.92
CA LEU A 157 16.34 4.42 25.97
C LEU A 157 17.65 4.54 26.75
N ILE A 158 18.49 3.50 26.63
CA ILE A 158 19.77 3.40 27.35
C ILE A 158 20.90 3.55 26.34
N TYR A 159 21.85 4.43 26.64
CA TYR A 159 23.03 4.66 25.81
C TYR A 159 24.19 3.84 26.36
N ASP A 160 24.59 2.78 25.65
CA ASP A 160 25.74 1.96 25.96
C ASP A 160 26.83 2.19 24.91
N ILE A 161 27.75 3.12 25.19
CA ILE A 161 28.77 3.60 24.26
C ILE A 161 30.13 3.46 24.94
N SER A 162 30.99 2.60 24.40
CA SER A 162 32.30 2.30 24.99
C SER A 162 33.35 3.40 24.81
N ASP A 163 33.20 4.27 23.81
CA ASP A 163 34.12 5.38 23.56
C ASP A 163 33.66 6.64 24.30
N ASP A 164 34.48 7.13 25.24
CA ASP A 164 34.16 8.30 26.07
C ASP A 164 33.97 9.60 25.28
N SER A 165 34.64 9.75 24.14
CA SER A 165 34.56 10.96 23.32
C SER A 165 33.23 10.98 22.55
N LEU A 166 32.83 9.85 21.95
CA LEU A 166 31.52 9.68 21.32
C LEU A 166 30.38 9.78 22.34
N SER A 167 30.53 9.11 23.49
CA SER A 167 29.54 9.09 24.55
C SER A 167 29.21 10.51 25.03
N ARG A 168 30.23 11.34 25.30
CA ARG A 168 30.03 12.74 25.71
C ARG A 168 29.26 13.57 24.69
N LEU A 169 29.59 13.44 23.40
CA LEU A 169 28.91 14.20 22.34
C LEU A 169 27.45 13.79 22.21
N ILE A 170 27.17 12.48 22.20
CA ILE A 170 25.80 11.96 22.06
C ILE A 170 24.96 12.30 23.29
N LEU A 171 25.50 12.13 24.50
CA LEU A 171 24.78 12.37 25.75
C LEU A 171 24.45 13.85 25.97
N THR A 172 25.26 14.77 25.43
CA THR A 172 24.95 16.22 25.45
C THR A 172 23.69 16.55 24.64
N GLU A 173 23.39 15.74 23.64
CA GLU A 173 22.27 15.91 22.70
C GLU A 173 21.11 14.93 22.96
N LYS A 174 21.12 14.24 24.11
CA LYS A 174 20.11 13.22 24.46
C LYS A 174 18.69 13.76 24.53
N ASP A 175 18.52 14.99 25.02
CA ASP A 175 17.19 15.59 25.23
C ASP A 175 16.52 15.95 23.90
N LYS A 176 17.30 15.99 22.80
CA LYS A 176 16.80 16.19 21.43
C LYS A 176 16.46 14.87 20.73
N SER A 177 16.54 13.73 21.43
CA SER A 177 16.20 12.43 20.86
C SER A 177 14.76 12.40 20.33
N ILE A 178 14.61 11.80 19.16
CA ILE A 178 13.30 11.55 18.54
C ILE A 178 12.58 10.39 19.23
N ILE A 179 13.35 9.48 19.85
CA ILE A 179 12.84 8.33 20.57
C ILE A 179 12.54 8.74 22.01
N LYS A 180 11.33 8.42 22.49
CA LYS A 180 10.91 8.72 23.85
C LYS A 180 10.33 7.48 24.52
N ALA A 181 10.63 7.32 25.80
CA ALA A 181 9.96 6.34 26.64
C ALA A 181 8.45 6.60 26.64
N GLY A 182 7.65 5.55 26.48
CA GLY A 182 6.20 5.62 26.36
C GLY A 182 5.66 5.78 24.93
N ASP A 183 6.50 6.02 23.93
CA ASP A 183 6.06 6.05 22.53
C ASP A 183 5.86 4.64 21.96
N ASP A 184 4.87 4.47 21.08
CA ASP A 184 4.75 3.28 20.24
C ASP A 184 6.05 3.07 19.42
N TYR A 185 6.51 1.83 19.35
CA TYR A 185 7.63 1.45 18.51
C TYR A 185 7.39 1.86 17.06
N ASN A 186 8.40 2.44 16.44
CA ASN A 186 8.35 2.82 15.04
C ASN A 186 9.76 2.75 14.43
N LEU A 187 9.94 1.87 13.45
CA LEU A 187 11.22 1.67 12.79
C LEU A 187 11.74 2.96 12.11
N GLU A 188 10.85 3.78 11.56
CA GLU A 188 11.25 5.04 10.93
C GLU A 188 11.73 6.07 11.95
N LYS A 189 11.16 6.10 13.17
CA LYS A 189 11.71 6.93 14.27
C LYS A 189 13.11 6.47 14.66
N LEU A 190 13.34 5.15 14.76
CA LEU A 190 14.67 4.60 15.06
C LEU A 190 15.68 4.99 13.98
N ARG A 191 15.31 4.84 12.70
CA ARG A 191 16.15 5.26 11.57
C ARG A 191 16.45 6.76 11.57
N ALA A 192 15.43 7.58 11.84
CA ALA A 192 15.60 9.03 11.94
C ALA A 192 16.55 9.40 13.08
N GLU A 193 16.48 8.71 14.21
CA GLU A 193 17.41 8.92 15.31
C GLU A 193 18.85 8.53 14.95
N ARG A 194 19.05 7.45 14.19
CA ARG A 194 20.38 7.10 13.66
C ARG A 194 20.96 8.21 12.79
N MET A 195 20.15 8.75 11.89
CA MET A 195 20.56 9.86 11.03
C MET A 195 20.87 11.12 11.83
N ARG A 196 20.05 11.44 12.85
CA ARG A 196 20.30 12.58 13.74
C ARG A 196 21.65 12.46 14.45
N ILE A 197 21.96 11.28 14.99
CA ILE A 197 23.23 11.04 15.69
C ILE A 197 24.40 11.09 14.69
N ASP A 198 24.24 10.50 13.50
CA ASP A 198 25.23 10.60 12.42
C ASP A 198 25.57 12.05 12.06
N ASP A 199 24.55 12.90 11.88
CA ASP A 199 24.72 14.33 11.61
C ASP A 199 25.44 15.05 12.76
N VAL A 200 25.07 14.76 14.02
CA VAL A 200 25.73 15.32 15.21
C VAL A 200 27.21 14.96 15.20
N LEU A 201 27.56 13.69 15.00
CA LEU A 201 28.95 13.23 15.03
C LEU A 201 29.77 13.80 13.86
N LYS A 202 29.21 13.84 12.65
CA LYS A 202 29.89 14.43 11.48
C LYS A 202 30.18 15.91 11.67
N ASN A 203 29.26 16.66 12.28
CA ASN A 203 29.48 18.07 12.63
C ASN A 203 30.56 18.28 13.70
N HIS A 204 30.97 17.21 14.39
CA HIS A 204 32.06 17.21 15.37
C HIS A 204 33.32 16.49 14.87
N GLY A 205 33.47 16.31 13.55
CA GLY A 205 34.70 15.81 12.92
C GLY A 205 34.73 14.31 12.65
N TYR A 206 33.69 13.55 13.01
CA TYR A 206 33.58 12.13 12.70
C TYR A 206 33.05 11.90 11.28
N PHE A 207 33.78 12.39 10.28
CA PHE A 207 33.35 12.43 8.87
C PHE A 207 32.95 11.06 8.30
N TYR A 208 33.62 9.99 8.73
CA TYR A 208 33.40 8.62 8.26
C TYR A 208 32.44 7.82 9.15
N PHE A 209 31.76 8.45 10.12
CA PHE A 209 30.74 7.76 10.88
C PHE A 209 29.62 7.25 9.95
N ASN A 210 29.11 6.06 10.25
CA ASN A 210 28.02 5.45 9.53
C ASN A 210 26.86 5.19 10.52
N PRO A 211 25.62 5.63 10.23
CA PRO A 211 24.47 5.40 11.09
C PRO A 211 24.19 3.91 11.37
N ASP A 212 24.63 3.00 10.50
CA ASP A 212 24.48 1.55 10.70
C ASP A 212 25.34 0.99 11.83
N TYR A 213 26.31 1.75 12.34
CA TYR A 213 27.06 1.40 13.56
C TYR A 213 26.21 1.52 14.83
N LEU A 214 25.07 2.21 14.77
CA LEU A 214 24.13 2.34 15.88
C LEU A 214 23.14 1.16 15.86
N LEU A 215 23.16 0.36 16.91
CA LEU A 215 22.26 -0.78 17.09
C LEU A 215 21.15 -0.43 18.09
N PHE A 216 19.91 -0.82 17.77
CA PHE A 216 18.71 -0.62 18.58
C PHE A 216 17.99 -1.96 18.73
#